data_AF-A0A4V2GAT9-F1
#
_entry.id   AF-A0A4V2GAT9-F1
#
_cell.length_a   1.000
_cell.length_b   1.000
_cell.length_c   1.000
_cell.angle_alpha   90.00
_cell.angle_beta   90.00
_cell.angle_gamma   90.00
#
_symmetry.space_group_name_H-M   'P 1'
#
loop_
_entity.id
_entity.type
_entity.pdbx_description
1 polymer ?
#
loop_
_entity_poly.entity_id
_entity_poly.type
_entity_poly.pdbx_seq_one_letter_code
_entity_poly.pdbx_strand_id
1 'polypeptide(L)'
;MQIPRPTDEVKEFFRSVVPEAPGVVIKPTFGNLGAFVNGNMFAGLFGSSIGVRLPDAAAMAELQAVEGTGPYGPPERPMGGYIALPEAWASSPERVTEWMQIALSQVGRLPPKQPKPRKKE
;
A
#
# COMPACT_ATOMS: atom_id res chain seq x y z
N MET A 1 -4.91 -8.72 -18.50
CA MET A 1 -4.18 -8.46 -17.24
C MET A 1 -4.60 -9.48 -16.19
N GLN A 2 -3.73 -10.43 -15.85
CA GLN A 2 -3.95 -11.35 -14.73
C GLN A 2 -3.37 -10.70 -13.48
N ILE A 3 -4.22 -10.30 -12.54
CA ILE A 3 -3.75 -9.79 -11.25
C ILE A 3 -3.35 -11.01 -10.41
N PRO A 4 -2.09 -11.11 -9.95
CA PRO A 4 -1.67 -12.21 -9.10
C PRO A 4 -2.49 -12.19 -7.80
N ARG A 5 -3.02 -13.35 -7.42
CA ARG A 5 -3.74 -13.50 -6.14
C ARG A 5 -2.73 -13.74 -5.03
N PRO A 6 -2.83 -13.04 -3.89
CA PRO A 6 -1.99 -13.30 -2.74
C PRO A 6 -2.43 -14.60 -2.06
N THR A 7 -1.48 -15.33 -1.49
CA THR A 7 -1.75 -16.42 -0.54
C THR A 7 -2.37 -15.84 0.74
N ASP A 8 -2.98 -16.69 1.56
CA ASP A 8 -3.57 -16.21 2.81
C ASP A 8 -2.51 -15.71 3.80
N GLU A 9 -1.34 -16.34 3.84
CA GLU A 9 -0.17 -15.89 4.62
C GLU A 9 0.25 -14.47 4.25
N VAL A 10 0.32 -14.13 2.96
CA VAL A 10 0.66 -12.77 2.50
C VAL A 10 -0.41 -11.76 2.93
N LYS A 11 -1.68 -12.16 2.89
CA LYS A 11 -2.79 -11.30 3.36
C LYS A 11 -2.75 -11.10 4.87
N GLU A 12 -2.38 -12.11 5.64
CA GLU A 12 -2.23 -12.02 7.10
C GLU A 12 -1.03 -11.16 7.48
N PHE A 13 0.12 -11.38 6.84
CA PHE A 13 1.29 -10.52 6.97
C PHE A 13 0.94 -9.06 6.66
N PHE A 14 0.29 -8.78 5.54
CA PHE A 14 -0.13 -7.42 5.21
C PHE A 14 -1.03 -6.80 6.29
N ARG A 15 -1.95 -7.57 6.89
CA ARG A 15 -2.78 -7.06 7.98
C ARG A 15 -1.98 -6.77 9.24
N SER A 16 -0.96 -7.57 9.56
CA SER A 16 -0.16 -7.39 10.77
C SER A 16 0.78 -6.18 10.72
N VAL A 17 1.24 -5.79 9.53
CA VAL A 17 2.13 -4.63 9.35
C VAL A 17 1.37 -3.31 9.10
N VAL A 18 0.06 -3.37 8.83
CA VAL A 18 -0.76 -2.17 8.66
C VAL A 18 -0.96 -1.50 10.03
N PRO A 19 -0.56 -0.23 10.20
CA PRO A 19 -0.70 0.46 11.48
C PRO A 19 -2.17 0.63 11.87
N GLU A 20 -2.49 0.34 13.12
CA GLU A 20 -3.79 0.63 13.70
C GLU A 20 -3.89 2.12 14.02
N ALA A 21 -4.82 2.82 13.37
CA ALA A 21 -5.09 4.23 13.64
C ALA A 21 -6.54 4.59 13.29
N PRO A 22 -7.10 5.66 13.89
CA PRO A 22 -8.45 6.12 13.56
C PRO A 22 -8.62 6.39 12.05
N GLY A 23 -9.69 5.85 11.48
CA GLY A 23 -10.00 6.00 10.04
C GLY A 23 -9.20 5.08 9.12
N VAL A 24 -8.30 4.24 9.65
CA VAL A 24 -7.65 3.18 8.88
C VAL A 24 -8.61 2.02 8.65
N VAL A 25 -8.72 1.59 7.39
CA VAL A 25 -9.52 0.43 7.00
C VAL A 25 -8.76 -0.43 5.99
N ILE A 26 -8.77 -1.74 6.21
CA ILE A 26 -8.26 -2.72 5.25
C ILE A 26 -9.45 -3.32 4.51
N LYS A 27 -9.44 -3.28 3.18
CA LYS A 27 -10.52 -3.84 2.37
C LYS A 27 -10.04 -4.46 1.06
N PRO A 28 -10.81 -5.38 0.46
CA PRO A 28 -10.50 -5.91 -0.85
C PRO A 28 -10.35 -4.80 -1.90
N THR A 29 -9.25 -4.83 -2.63
CA THR A 29 -8.93 -3.86 -3.69
C THR A 29 -8.24 -4.62 -4.84
N PHE A 30 -8.83 -4.58 -6.04
CA PHE A 30 -8.29 -5.24 -7.23
C PHE A 30 -7.96 -6.75 -7.05
N GLY A 31 -8.81 -7.51 -6.36
CA GLY A 31 -8.56 -8.94 -6.09
C GLY A 31 -7.47 -9.23 -5.03
N ASN A 32 -6.92 -8.17 -4.41
CA ASN A 32 -5.94 -8.17 -3.33
C ASN A 32 -6.52 -7.42 -2.11
N LEU A 33 -5.67 -7.02 -1.15
CA LEU A 33 -6.03 -6.11 -0.05
C LEU A 33 -5.42 -4.72 -0.28
N GLY A 34 -6.13 -3.69 0.17
CA GLY A 34 -5.62 -2.33 0.26
C GLY A 34 -5.89 -1.75 1.64
N ALA A 35 -4.95 -0.95 2.14
CA ALA A 35 -5.07 -0.17 3.36
C ALA A 35 -5.38 1.30 3.01
N PHE A 36 -6.41 1.84 3.65
CA PHE A 36 -6.94 3.17 3.39
C PHE A 36 -7.04 3.96 4.67
N VAL A 37 -6.82 5.27 4.60
CA VAL A 37 -7.10 6.23 5.67
C VAL A 37 -8.01 7.32 5.11
N ASN A 38 -9.14 7.59 5.78
CA ASN A 38 -10.09 8.62 5.34
C ASN A 38 -10.52 8.49 3.86
N GLY A 39 -10.64 7.25 3.36
CA GLY A 39 -10.99 6.95 1.97
C GLY A 39 -9.84 7.06 0.95
N ASN A 40 -8.64 7.44 1.38
CA ASN A 40 -7.43 7.48 0.55
C ASN A 40 -6.58 6.23 0.79
N MET A 41 -6.20 5.53 -0.28
CA MET A 41 -5.31 4.37 -0.18
C MET A 41 -3.89 4.85 0.12
N PHE A 42 -3.25 4.24 1.12
CA PHE A 42 -1.86 4.52 1.49
C PHE A 42 -0.95 3.30 1.33
N ALA A 43 -1.51 2.09 1.32
CA ALA A 43 -0.76 0.87 0.98
C ALA A 43 -1.64 -0.17 0.29
N GLY A 44 -1.04 -1.12 -0.43
CA GLY A 44 -1.75 -2.22 -1.06
C GLY A 44 -0.91 -3.42 -1.42
N LEU A 45 -1.57 -4.57 -1.51
CA LEU A 45 -1.01 -5.81 -2.03
C LEU A 45 -1.22 -5.92 -3.54
N PHE A 46 -0.21 -6.41 -4.23
CA PHE A 46 -0.30 -6.85 -5.62
C PHE A 46 0.47 -8.16 -5.77
N GLY A 47 -0.23 -9.29 -5.65
CA GLY A 47 0.43 -10.59 -5.49
C GLY A 47 1.14 -10.64 -4.15
N SER A 48 2.44 -10.94 -4.13
CA SER A 48 3.29 -10.90 -2.93
C SER A 48 3.83 -9.50 -2.60
N SER A 49 3.78 -8.55 -3.54
CA SER A 49 4.40 -7.24 -3.37
C SER A 49 3.51 -6.28 -2.59
N ILE A 50 4.10 -5.58 -1.63
CA ILE A 50 3.45 -4.49 -0.88
C ILE A 50 3.88 -3.16 -1.49
N GLY A 51 2.93 -2.36 -1.94
CA GLY A 51 3.15 -0.99 -2.38
C GLY A 51 2.72 0.02 -1.32
N VAL A 52 3.50 1.08 -1.15
CA VAL A 52 3.15 2.23 -0.29
C VAL A 52 3.05 3.51 -1.11
N ARG A 53 2.12 4.39 -0.73
CA ARG A 53 1.92 5.69 -1.38
C ARG A 53 2.67 6.78 -0.63
N LEU A 54 3.58 7.45 -1.32
CA LEU A 54 4.40 8.52 -0.76
C LEU A 54 4.18 9.81 -1.57
N PRO A 55 3.23 10.68 -1.16
CA PRO A 55 3.06 12.00 -1.76
C PRO A 55 4.28 12.92 -1.61
N ASP A 56 5.08 12.74 -0.56
CA ASP A 56 6.31 13.49 -0.32
C ASP A 56 7.46 12.96 -1.19
N ALA A 57 8.12 13.85 -1.93
CA ALA A 57 9.17 13.48 -2.87
C ALA A 57 10.47 13.05 -2.19
N ALA A 58 10.78 13.57 -0.99
CA ALA A 58 12.00 13.22 -0.27
C ALA A 58 11.89 11.79 0.29
N ALA A 59 10.76 11.46 0.93
CA ALA A 59 10.47 10.09 1.39
C ALA A 59 10.41 9.09 0.23
N MET A 60 9.84 9.50 -0.92
CA MET A 60 9.84 8.66 -2.12
C MET A 60 11.27 8.39 -2.61
N ALA A 61 12.11 9.42 -2.71
CA ALA A 61 13.49 9.27 -3.15
C ALA A 61 14.32 8.41 -2.19
N GLU A 62 14.10 8.55 -0.88
CA GLU A 62 14.73 7.72 0.15
C GLU A 62 14.38 6.24 -0.03
N LEU A 63 13.09 5.92 -0.20
CA LEU A 63 12.67 4.54 -0.43
C LEU A 63 13.23 4.00 -1.76
N GLN A 64 13.21 4.81 -2.83
CA GLN A 64 13.73 4.40 -4.14
C GLN A 64 15.25 4.16 -4.15
N ALA A 65 15.99 4.72 -3.20
CA ALA A 65 17.42 4.45 -3.04
C ALA A 65 17.69 3.08 -2.39
N VAL A 66 16.68 2.45 -1.78
CA VAL A 66 16.80 1.12 -1.19
C VAL A 66 16.82 0.06 -2.29
N GLU A 67 17.82 -0.81 -2.24
CA GLU A 67 17.94 -1.95 -3.15
C GLU A 67 16.72 -2.88 -3.05
N GLY A 68 16.21 -3.31 -4.21
CA GLY A 68 15.03 -4.18 -4.31
C GLY A 68 13.69 -3.43 -4.28
N THR A 69 13.69 -2.10 -4.18
CA THR A 69 12.48 -1.30 -4.44
C THR A 69 12.22 -1.16 -5.93
N GLY A 70 10.96 -0.91 -6.29
CA GLY A 70 10.56 -0.81 -7.69
C GLY A 70 9.17 -0.23 -7.90
N PRO A 71 8.72 -0.17 -9.16
CA PRO A 71 7.35 0.23 -9.50
C PRO A 71 6.34 -0.74 -8.87
N TYR A 72 5.27 -0.21 -8.29
CA TYR A 72 4.16 -1.01 -7.78
C TYR A 72 3.06 -1.18 -8.84
N GLY A 73 2.51 -2.40 -8.96
CA GLY A 73 1.40 -2.72 -9.85
C GLY A 73 1.81 -3.50 -11.11
N PRO A 74 0.94 -3.57 -12.14
CA PRO A 74 1.23 -4.30 -13.37
C PRO A 74 2.48 -3.77 -14.08
N PRO A 75 3.38 -4.64 -14.59
CA PRO A 75 4.58 -4.21 -15.31
C PRO A 75 4.28 -3.31 -16.52
N GLU A 76 3.16 -3.56 -17.20
CA GLU A 76 2.68 -2.81 -18.38
C GLU A 76 2.22 -1.39 -18.01
N ARG A 77 1.72 -1.21 -16.78
CA ARG A 77 1.14 0.04 -16.31
C ARG A 77 1.29 0.17 -14.78
N PRO A 78 2.49 0.55 -14.31
CA PRO A 78 2.71 0.82 -12.90
C PRO A 78 1.77 1.88 -12.32
N MET A 79 1.43 1.74 -11.06
CA MET A 79 0.64 2.71 -10.31
C MET A 79 1.51 3.89 -9.89
N GLY A 80 1.31 5.04 -10.53
CA GLY A 80 2.02 6.27 -10.19
C GLY A 80 1.80 6.70 -8.73
N GLY A 81 2.87 7.19 -8.10
CA GLY A 81 2.85 7.63 -6.69
C GLY A 81 2.96 6.49 -5.67
N TYR A 82 3.11 5.25 -6.13
CA TYR A 82 3.37 4.09 -5.28
C TYR A 82 4.74 3.49 -5.58
N ILE A 83 5.41 3.05 -4.54
CA ILE A 83 6.67 2.30 -4.61
C ILE A 83 6.46 0.95 -3.95
N ALA A 84 6.90 -0.12 -4.62
CA ALA A 84 6.93 -1.46 -4.06
C ALA A 84 8.09 -1.57 -3.05
N LEU A 85 7.78 -2.09 -1.87
CA LEU A 85 8.77 -2.41 -0.85
C LEU A 85 9.63 -3.61 -1.30
N PRO A 86 10.89 -3.72 -0.85
CA PRO A 86 11.73 -4.86 -1.17
C PRO A 86 11.12 -6.16 -0.67
N GLU A 87 11.14 -7.20 -1.51
CA GLU A 87 10.66 -8.53 -1.11
C GLU A 87 11.46 -9.11 0.07
N ALA A 88 12.74 -8.73 0.18
CA ALA A 88 13.60 -9.08 1.31
C ALA A 88 13.05 -8.60 2.67
N TRP A 89 12.19 -7.58 2.69
CA TRP A 89 11.57 -7.11 3.93
C TRP A 89 10.36 -7.94 4.38
N ALA A 90 9.97 -8.98 3.64
CA ALA A 90 8.98 -9.95 4.12
C ALA A 90 9.43 -10.63 5.44
N SER A 91 10.74 -10.73 5.67
CA SER A 91 11.33 -11.22 6.93
C SER A 91 11.63 -10.11 7.95
N SER A 92 11.30 -8.85 7.64
CA SER A 92 11.52 -7.67 8.50
C SER A 92 10.23 -6.86 8.65
N PRO A 93 9.21 -7.38 9.37
CA PRO A 93 7.93 -6.70 9.55
C PRO A 93 8.05 -5.27 10.08
N GLU A 94 9.07 -5.00 10.91
CA GLU A 94 9.36 -3.69 11.48
C GLU A 94 9.64 -2.63 10.41
N ARG A 95 10.42 -2.96 9.38
CA ARG A 95 10.72 -2.05 8.26
C ARG A 95 9.49 -1.79 7.43
N VAL A 96 8.72 -2.84 7.16
CA VAL A 96 7.45 -2.71 6.41
C VAL A 96 6.49 -1.80 7.17
N THR A 97 6.35 -2.02 8.48
CA THR A 97 5.49 -1.22 9.36
C THR A 97 5.92 0.24 9.40
N GLU A 98 7.22 0.53 9.51
CA GLU A 98 7.76 1.90 9.49
C GLU A 98 7.35 2.64 8.22
N TRP A 99 7.55 2.05 7.04
CA TRP A 99 7.17 2.66 5.77
C TRP A 99 5.65 2.79 5.60
N MET A 100 4.87 1.85 6.17
CA MET A 100 3.42 2.00 6.22
C MET A 100 2.98 3.15 7.13
N GLN A 101 3.66 3.41 8.25
CA GLN A 101 3.41 4.56 9.12
C GLN A 101 3.74 5.88 8.43
N ILE A 102 4.85 5.94 7.70
CA ILE A 102 5.22 7.11 6.89
C ILE A 102 4.14 7.39 5.83
N ALA A 103 3.74 6.36 5.08
CA ALA A 103 2.69 6.48 4.07
C ALA A 103 1.34 6.89 4.68
N LEU A 104 0.95 6.30 5.81
CA LEU A 104 -0.24 6.67 6.56
C LEU A 104 -0.21 8.13 6.99
N SER A 105 0.90 8.60 7.55
CA SER A 105 1.08 9.99 8.00
C SER A 105 0.95 10.98 6.84
N GLN A 106 1.57 10.69 5.70
CA GLN A 106 1.51 11.57 4.53
C GLN A 106 0.12 11.57 3.87
N VAL A 107 -0.45 10.38 3.64
CA VAL A 107 -1.76 10.24 3.00
C VAL A 107 -2.89 10.71 3.91
N GLY A 108 -2.75 10.56 5.22
CA GLY A 108 -3.72 11.05 6.22
C GLY A 108 -3.85 12.57 6.25
N ARG A 109 -2.85 13.31 5.78
CA ARG A 109 -2.90 14.78 5.61
C ARG A 109 -3.67 15.22 4.37
N LEU A 110 -3.97 14.30 3.44
CA LEU A 110 -4.76 14.62 2.25
C LEU A 110 -6.23 14.80 2.65
N PRO A 111 -6.98 15.67 1.93
CA PRO A 111 -8.42 15.80 2.15
C PRO A 111 -9.12 14.43 2.10
N PRO A 112 -10.06 14.16 3.03
CA PRO A 112 -10.84 12.94 3.00
C PRO A 112 -11.52 12.76 1.65
N LYS A 113 -11.46 11.55 1.10
CA LYS A 113 -12.08 11.28 -0.19
C LYS A 113 -13.59 11.21 0.01
N GLN A 114 -14.33 12.11 -0.64
CA GLN A 114 -15.79 12.10 -0.60
C GLN A 114 -16.30 10.72 -1.08
N PRO A 115 -17.11 10.02 -0.28
CA PRO A 115 -17.63 8.72 -0.67
C PRO A 115 -18.47 8.89 -1.94
N LYS A 116 -18.10 8.18 -3.02
CA LYS A 116 -18.94 8.15 -4.22
C LYS A 116 -20.29 7.53 -3.84
N PRO A 117 -21.43 8.08 -4.30
CA PRO A 117 -22.73 7.46 -4.06
C PRO A 117 -22.68 6.03 -4.61
N ARG A 118 -23.02 5.05 -3.75
CA ARG A 118 -23.13 3.66 -4.17
C ARG A 118 -24.24 3.59 -5.23
N LYS A 119 -23.90 3.28 -6.47
CA LYS A 119 -24.91 2.83 -7.44
C LYS A 119 -25.49 1.54 -6.87
N LYS A 120 -26.77 1.57 -6.51
CA LYS A 120 -27.55 0.35 -6.30
C LYS A 120 -27.71 -0.28 -7.68
N GLU A 121 -27.16 -1.47 -7.87
CA GLU A 121 -27.59 -2.39 -8.94
C GLU A 121 -28.95 -2.98 -8.57
#